data_AF-A0A0B2SC08-F1
#
_entry.id   AF-A0A0B2SC08-F1
#
_cell.length_a   1.000
_cell.length_b   1.000
_cell.length_c   1.000
_cell.angle_alpha   90.00
_cell.angle_beta   90.00
_cell.angle_gamma   90.00
#
_symmetry.space_group_name_H-M   'P 1'
#
loop_
_entity.id
_entity.type
_entity.pdbx_description
1 polymer ?
#
loop_
_entity_poly.entity_id
_entity_poly.type
_entity_poly.pdbx_seq_one_letter_code
_entity_poly.pdbx_strand_id
1 'polypeptide(L)'
;LLGKWRWDLFHKQQEHWAKILISKYGGWRALEEGTTTRMQSIWWKDLILLQQQQQFQLIKRETKWKVGSGEKFRFWEDPWTENAIPLREKYPRLYQNSCQQKDNIINMGNNTSSGLEWKLAWRRPLFDCE
;
A
#
# COMPACT_ATOMS: atom_id res chain seq x y z
N LEU A 1 22.51 1.82 2.63
CA LEU A 1 21.91 1.39 3.92
C LEU A 1 20.41 1.70 4.04
N LEU A 2 19.89 2.86 3.57
CA LEU A 2 18.46 3.19 3.69
C LEU A 2 17.51 2.29 2.89
N GLY A 3 17.89 1.87 1.67
CA GLY A 3 17.09 0.92 0.89
C GLY A 3 16.87 -0.39 1.63
N LYS A 4 17.85 -0.81 2.45
CA LYS A 4 17.74 -1.97 3.35
C LYS A 4 16.66 -1.76 4.40
N TRP A 5 16.52 -0.57 4.99
CA TRP A 5 15.45 -0.27 5.95
C TRP A 5 14.06 -0.32 5.31
N ARG A 6 13.88 0.28 4.12
CA ARG A 6 12.62 0.19 3.38
C ARG A 6 12.28 -1.27 3.07
N TRP A 7 13.25 -2.04 2.58
CA TRP A 7 13.11 -3.45 2.26
C TRP A 7 12.80 -4.31 3.49
N ASP A 8 13.59 -4.15 4.56
CA ASP A 8 13.45 -4.89 5.81
C ASP A 8 12.13 -4.53 6.52
N LEU A 9 11.68 -3.27 6.48
CA LEU A 9 10.40 -2.88 7.09
C LEU A 9 9.20 -3.49 6.34
N PHE A 10 9.33 -3.73 5.04
CA PHE A 10 8.32 -4.43 4.25
C PHE A 10 8.31 -5.94 4.52
N HIS A 11 9.50 -6.56 4.58
CA HIS A 11 9.63 -8.03 4.69
C HIS A 11 9.57 -8.53 6.12
N LYS A 12 10.23 -7.85 7.07
CA LYS A 12 10.48 -8.28 8.45
C LYS A 12 9.56 -7.59 9.46
N GLN A 13 8.26 -7.52 9.15
CA GLN A 13 7.26 -6.85 10.00
C GLN A 13 7.13 -7.47 11.41
N GLN A 14 7.58 -8.71 11.60
CA GLN A 14 7.47 -9.42 12.87
C GLN A 14 8.63 -9.13 13.85
N GLU A 15 9.70 -8.50 13.40
CA GLU A 15 10.81 -8.13 14.27
C GLU A 15 10.41 -6.99 15.22
N HIS A 16 10.96 -7.00 16.43
CA HIS A 16 10.58 -6.06 17.49
C HIS A 16 10.72 -4.59 17.08
N TRP A 17 11.82 -4.23 16.41
CA TRP A 17 12.03 -2.87 15.91
C TRP A 17 10.98 -2.51 14.84
N ALA A 18 10.62 -3.44 13.96
CA ALA A 18 9.65 -3.21 12.91
C ALA A 18 8.25 -3.03 13.49
N LYS A 19 7.87 -3.84 14.48
CA LYS A 19 6.60 -3.68 15.24
C LYS A 19 6.50 -2.32 15.90
N ILE A 20 7.58 -1.82 16.51
CA ILE A 20 7.63 -0.48 17.10
C ILE A 20 7.40 0.59 16.03
N LEU A 21 8.08 0.50 14.89
CA LEU A 21 7.92 1.47 13.80
C LEU A 21 6.55 1.41 13.15
N ILE A 22 5.99 0.22 12.97
CA ILE A 22 4.63 0.01 12.44
C ILE A 22 3.61 0.63 13.39
N SER A 23 3.72 0.35 14.69
CA SER A 23 2.82 0.88 15.71
C SER A 23 2.91 2.40 15.84
N LYS A 24 4.14 2.94 15.87
CA LYS A 24 4.36 4.38 16.11
C LYS A 24 4.13 5.25 14.88
N TYR A 25 4.48 4.76 13.70
CA TYR A 25 4.53 5.57 12.49
C TYR A 25 3.64 5.05 11.36
N GLY A 26 3.05 3.85 11.44
CA GLY A 26 2.25 3.27 10.36
C GLY A 26 3.06 2.44 9.35
N GLY A 27 4.35 2.19 9.64
CA GLY A 27 5.18 1.25 8.90
C GLY A 27 5.64 1.75 7.53
N TRP A 28 5.76 0.83 6.57
CA TRP A 28 6.31 1.13 5.24
C TRP A 28 5.43 2.08 4.43
N ARG A 29 4.11 2.10 4.66
CA ARG A 29 3.17 2.98 3.93
C ARG A 29 3.34 4.43 4.32
N ALA A 30 3.43 4.73 5.62
CA ALA A 30 3.69 6.08 6.07
C ALA A 30 5.05 6.62 5.58
N LEU A 31 6.03 5.71 5.47
CA LEU A 31 7.31 6.05 4.86
C LEU A 31 7.15 6.35 3.35
N GLU A 32 6.30 5.62 2.64
CA GLU A 32 6.01 5.84 1.21
C GLU A 32 5.20 7.10 0.94
N GLU A 33 4.16 7.36 1.73
CA GLU A 33 3.33 8.57 1.70
C GLU A 33 4.16 9.83 2.01
N GLY A 34 5.26 9.68 2.75
CA GLY A 34 6.20 10.77 3.01
C GLY A 34 5.61 11.90 3.86
N THR A 35 4.49 11.65 4.54
CA THR A 35 3.81 12.63 5.38
C THR A 35 4.46 12.70 6.76
N THR A 36 5.02 13.86 7.09
CA THR A 36 5.57 14.11 8.42
C THR A 36 4.60 14.91 9.28
N THR A 37 4.45 14.57 10.56
CA THR A 37 3.73 15.39 11.54
C THR A 37 4.70 16.07 12.51
N ARG A 38 4.30 17.20 13.12
CA ARG A 38 5.16 17.97 14.03
C ARG A 38 5.69 17.11 15.20
N MET A 39 4.88 16.17 15.69
CA MET A 39 5.17 15.33 16.85
C MET A 39 6.04 14.09 16.56
N GLN A 40 6.37 13.81 15.30
CA GLN A 40 7.25 12.69 14.95
C GLN A 40 8.71 12.98 15.30
N SER A 41 9.49 11.91 15.58
CA SER A 41 10.90 12.05 15.93
C SER A 41 11.71 12.64 14.79
N ILE A 42 12.77 13.38 15.12
CA ILE A 42 13.71 13.95 14.15
C ILE A 42 14.25 12.84 13.24
N TRP A 43 14.66 11.71 13.82
CA TRP A 43 15.12 10.54 13.06
C TRP A 43 14.11 10.04 12.01
N TRP A 44 12.81 10.01 12.32
CA TRP A 44 11.79 9.58 11.35
C TRP A 44 11.63 10.60 10.22
N LYS A 45 11.71 11.90 10.54
CA LYS A 45 11.65 12.99 9.55
C LYS A 45 12.86 12.94 8.61
N ASP A 46 14.05 12.71 9.16
CA ASP A 46 15.26 12.55 8.35
C ASP A 46 15.14 11.34 7.42
N LEU A 47 14.58 10.23 7.91
CA LEU A 47 14.37 9.02 7.10
C LEU A 47 13.39 9.29 5.94
N ILE A 48 12.30 10.02 6.18
CA ILE A 48 11.39 10.47 5.12
C ILE A 48 12.08 11.40 4.12
N LEU A 49 12.84 12.39 4.61
CA LEU A 49 13.54 13.35 3.76
C LEU A 49 14.55 12.67 2.84
N LEU A 50 15.33 11.72 3.37
CA LEU A 50 16.27 10.92 2.60
C LEU A 50 15.57 10.09 1.52
N GLN A 51 14.37 9.59 1.80
CA GLN A 51 13.57 8.86 0.82
C GLN A 51 13.05 9.74 -0.34
N GLN A 52 12.99 11.06 -0.15
CA GLN A 52 12.62 12.02 -1.20
C GLN A 52 13.81 12.44 -2.07
N GLN A 53 15.05 12.09 -1.70
CA GLN A 53 16.23 12.39 -2.50
C GLN A 53 16.20 11.68 -3.86
N GLN A 54 16.74 12.36 -4.88
CA GLN A 54 16.68 11.94 -6.29
C GLN A 54 17.24 10.53 -6.54
N GLN A 55 18.31 10.14 -5.83
CA GLN A 55 18.91 8.81 -5.91
C GLN A 55 17.94 7.71 -5.44
N PHE A 56 17.14 7.96 -4.41
CA PHE A 56 16.14 7.02 -3.94
C PHE A 56 14.92 6.97 -4.84
N GLN A 57 14.55 8.09 -5.45
CA GLN A 57 13.48 8.14 -6.45
C GLN A 57 13.82 7.29 -7.68
N LEU A 58 15.08 7.26 -8.11
CA LEU A 58 15.57 6.35 -9.15
C LEU A 58 15.40 4.88 -8.76
N ILE A 59 15.84 4.49 -7.55
CA ILE A 59 15.65 3.12 -7.05
C ILE A 59 14.17 2.75 -7.00
N LYS A 60 13.29 3.67 -6.57
CA LYS A 60 11.84 3.43 -6.56
C LYS A 60 11.26 3.23 -7.96
N ARG A 61 11.70 4.00 -8.95
CA ARG A 61 11.24 3.88 -10.35
C ARG A 61 11.66 2.54 -10.98
N GLU A 62 12.88 2.10 -10.71
CA GLU A 62 13.41 0.84 -11.23
C GLU A 62 12.90 -0.39 -10.46
N THR A 63 12.31 -0.20 -9.27
CA THR A 63 11.78 -1.31 -8.46
C THR A 63 10.27 -1.42 -8.63
N LYS A 64 9.84 -2.46 -9.35
CA LYS A 64 8.41 -2.81 -9.42
C LYS A 64 8.02 -3.72 -8.27
N TRP A 65 6.96 -3.37 -7.56
CA TRP A 65 6.35 -4.26 -6.58
C TRP A 65 5.62 -5.39 -7.28
N LYS A 66 5.95 -6.64 -6.93
CA LYS A 66 5.14 -7.80 -7.30
C LYS A 66 4.25 -8.15 -6.12
N VAL A 67 2.95 -8.22 -6.35
CA VAL A 67 2.00 -8.67 -5.32
C VAL A 67 2.24 -10.15 -5.06
N GLY A 68 2.55 -10.49 -3.81
CA GLY A 68 2.59 -11.85 -3.31
C GLY A 68 1.20 -12.32 -2.87
N SER A 69 1.05 -12.70 -1.60
CA SER A 69 -0.23 -13.17 -1.01
C SER A 69 -1.34 -12.11 -0.94
N GLY A 70 -1.04 -10.83 -1.22
CA GLY A 70 -2.04 -9.76 -1.16
C GLY A 70 -2.43 -9.31 0.25
N GLU A 71 -1.84 -9.87 1.31
CA GLU A 71 -2.12 -9.51 2.71
C GLU A 71 -1.68 -8.08 3.07
N LYS A 72 -0.65 -7.57 2.40
CA LYS A 72 -0.01 -6.29 2.75
C LYS A 72 -0.47 -5.12 1.91
N PHE A 73 -1.14 -5.37 0.78
CA PHE A 73 -1.55 -4.34 -0.16
C PHE A 73 -3.05 -4.10 -0.06
N ARG A 74 -3.46 -2.84 0.10
CA ARG A 74 -4.86 -2.40 -0.06
C ARG A 74 -5.23 -2.43 -1.52
N PHE A 75 -6.39 -3.02 -1.83
CA PHE A 75 -6.83 -3.20 -3.21
C PHE A 75 -7.04 -1.86 -3.94
N TRP A 76 -7.63 -0.87 -3.27
CA TRP A 76 -7.95 0.40 -3.93
C TRP A 76 -6.84 1.45 -3.81
N GLU A 77 -6.17 1.49 -2.67
CA GLU A 77 -5.32 2.62 -2.29
C GLU A 77 -3.85 2.42 -2.66
N ASP A 78 -3.37 1.18 -2.76
CA ASP A 78 -1.97 0.92 -3.05
C ASP A 78 -1.77 0.69 -4.57
N PRO A 79 -0.63 1.12 -5.14
CA PRO A 79 -0.29 0.89 -6.54
C PRO A 79 0.28 -0.52 -6.72
N TRP A 80 -0.61 -1.48 -7.02
CA TRP A 80 -0.23 -2.89 -7.19
C TRP A 80 -0.46 -3.44 -8.60
N THR A 81 -1.02 -2.62 -9.49
CA THR A 81 -1.18 -2.93 -10.92
C THR A 81 0.06 -2.52 -11.71
N GLU A 82 0.20 -3.05 -12.93
CA GLU A 82 1.39 -2.85 -13.77
C GLU A 82 1.76 -1.38 -14.03
N ASN A 83 0.76 -0.49 -14.05
CA ASN A 83 0.96 0.93 -14.31
C ASN A 83 1.40 1.72 -13.07
N ALA A 84 1.56 1.08 -11.91
CA ALA A 84 1.89 1.72 -10.63
C ALA A 84 0.93 2.86 -10.22
N ILE A 85 -0.29 2.87 -10.76
CA ILE A 85 -1.36 3.81 -10.39
C ILE A 85 -2.35 3.08 -9.47
N PRO A 86 -2.69 3.64 -8.29
CA PRO A 86 -3.74 3.09 -7.43
C PRO A 86 -5.10 3.01 -8.14
N LEU A 87 -5.86 1.95 -7.90
CA LEU A 87 -7.18 1.78 -8.53
C LEU A 87 -8.17 2.89 -8.15
N ARG A 88 -8.03 3.49 -6.97
CA ARG A 88 -8.86 4.64 -6.55
C ARG A 88 -8.68 5.87 -7.45
N GLU A 89 -7.48 6.05 -8.02
CA GLU A 89 -7.16 7.19 -8.89
C GLU A 89 -7.62 6.90 -10.31
N LYS A 90 -7.45 5.65 -10.76
CA LYS A 90 -7.91 5.21 -12.08
C LYS A 90 -9.44 5.12 -12.18
N TYR A 91 -10.11 4.70 -11.10
CA TYR A 91 -11.56 4.49 -11.06
C TYR A 91 -12.20 5.11 -9.80
N PRO A 92 -12.22 6.45 -9.67
CA PRO A 92 -12.70 7.13 -8.47
C PRO A 92 -14.18 6.86 -8.16
N ARG A 93 -15.01 6.71 -9.20
CA ARG A 93 -16.45 6.40 -9.04
C ARG A 93 -16.66 5.00 -8.45
N LEU A 94 -15.91 4.00 -8.93
CA LEU A 94 -15.97 2.65 -8.39
C LEU A 94 -15.45 2.61 -6.95
N TYR A 95 -14.36 3.32 -6.67
CA TYR A 95 -13.84 3.43 -5.31
C TYR A 95 -14.88 4.01 -4.33
N GLN A 96 -15.54 5.11 -4.69
CA GLN A 96 -16.60 5.71 -3.88
C GLN A 96 -17.79 4.76 -3.65
N ASN A 97 -18.12 3.94 -4.66
CA ASN A 97 -19.19 2.96 -4.57
C ASN A 97 -18.77 1.67 -3.85
N SER A 98 -17.49 1.44 -3.59
CA SER A 98 -17.03 0.22 -2.93
C SER A 98 -17.32 0.25 -1.42
N CYS A 99 -17.78 -0.87 -0.87
CA CYS A 99 -17.86 -1.08 0.57
C CYS A 99 -16.49 -1.44 1.18
N GLN A 100 -15.50 -1.78 0.35
CA GLN A 100 -14.23 -2.42 0.75
C GLN A 100 -13.02 -1.52 0.45
N GLN A 101 -13.19 -0.21 0.62
CA GLN A 101 -12.19 0.80 0.24
C GLN A 101 -10.82 0.59 0.89
N LYS A 102 -10.79 0.11 2.14
CA LYS A 102 -9.57 -0.07 2.94
C LYS A 102 -9.15 -1.53 3.07
N ASP A 103 -9.80 -2.44 2.35
CA ASP A 103 -9.51 -3.87 2.46
C ASP A 103 -8.25 -4.24 1.66
N ASN A 104 -7.56 -5.26 2.18
CA ASN A 104 -6.40 -5.84 1.53
C ASN A 104 -6.82 -6.76 0.39
N ILE A 105 -5.96 -6.92 -0.62
CA ILE A 105 -6.23 -7.72 -1.83
C ILE A 105 -6.71 -9.13 -1.49
N ILE A 106 -6.12 -9.78 -0.48
CA ILE A 106 -6.51 -11.12 -0.04
C ILE A 106 -7.97 -11.21 0.44
N ASN A 107 -8.52 -10.12 1.01
CA ASN A 107 -9.87 -10.07 1.53
C ASN A 107 -10.91 -9.67 0.46
N MET A 108 -10.45 -9.32 -0.74
CA MET A 108 -11.34 -8.88 -1.83
C MET A 108 -11.93 -10.06 -2.62
N GLY A 109 -11.59 -11.30 -2.27
CA GLY A 109 -11.99 -12.47 -3.03
C GLY A 109 -11.79 -13.76 -2.27
N ASN A 110 -12.34 -14.83 -2.82
CA ASN A 110 -12.15 -16.18 -2.32
C ASN A 110 -11.14 -16.91 -3.20
N ASN A 111 -10.28 -17.72 -2.57
CA ASN A 111 -9.37 -18.58 -3.30
C ASN A 111 -10.12 -19.86 -3.66
N THR A 112 -10.50 -19.98 -4.93
CA THR A 112 -11.17 -21.15 -5.49
C THR A 112 -10.13 -22.04 -6.19
N SER A 113 -10.44 -23.32 -6.43
CA SER A 113 -9.55 -24.24 -7.14
C SER A 113 -9.14 -23.78 -8.55
N SER A 114 -9.91 -22.88 -9.17
CA SER A 114 -9.67 -22.28 -10.48
C SER A 114 -8.95 -20.93 -10.44
N GLY A 115 -8.63 -20.40 -9.25
CA GLY A 115 -7.99 -19.10 -9.06
C GLY A 115 -8.74 -18.19 -8.08
N LEU A 116 -8.27 -16.94 -7.99
CA LEU A 116 -8.88 -15.93 -7.13
C LEU A 116 -10.15 -15.38 -7.78
N GLU A 117 -11.29 -15.61 -7.14
CA GLU A 117 -12.57 -15.04 -7.56
C GLU A 117 -12.82 -13.75 -6.76
N TRP A 118 -12.88 -12.60 -7.45
CA TRP A 118 -13.11 -11.31 -6.83
C TRP A 118 -14.57 -11.18 -6.37
N LYS A 119 -14.75 -10.95 -5.07
CA LYS A 119 -16.06 -10.72 -4.44
C LYS A 119 -16.17 -9.25 -4.03
N LEU A 120 -16.35 -8.39 -5.02
CA LEU A 120 -16.42 -6.95 -4.81
C LEU A 120 -17.81 -6.55 -4.29
N ALA A 121 -17.86 -6.01 -3.08
CA ALA A 121 -19.09 -5.49 -2.47
C ALA A 121 -19.29 -4.01 -2.81
N TRP A 122 -20.45 -3.70 -3.37
CA TRP A 122 -20.83 -2.36 -3.83
C TRP A 122 -21.96 -1.80 -2.98
N ARG A 123 -21.93 -0.50 -2.71
CA ARG A 123 -23.00 0.23 -2.02
C ARG A 123 -24.24 0.37 -2.90
N ARG A 124 -24.03 0.51 -4.20
CA ARG A 124 -25.07 0.56 -5.24
C ARG A 124 -24.77 -0.50 -6.29
N PRO A 125 -25.79 -1.15 -6.88
CA PRO A 125 -25.58 -2.07 -7.98
C PRO A 125 -24.81 -1.38 -9.11
N LEU A 126 -23.86 -2.10 -9.72
CA LEU A 126 -23.01 -1.56 -10.80
C LEU A 126 -23.77 -1.34 -12.12
N PHE A 127 -25.03 -1.78 -12.19
CA PHE A 127 -25.87 -1.79 -13.37
C PHE A 127 -27.31 -1.41 -13.03
N ASP A 128 -27.53 -0.24 -12.43
CA ASP A 128 -28.80 0.46 -12.64
C ASP A 128 -28.61 1.27 -13.93
N CYS A 129 -28.76 0.59 -15.07
CA CYS A 129 -28.99 1.26 -16.34
C CYS A 129 -30.46 1.71 -16.33
N GLU A 130 -30.72 3.01 -16.40
CA GLU A 130 -31.94 3.48 -17.07
C GLU A 130 -31.92 3.03 -18.54
#